data_AF-A0A848LH86-F1
#
_entry.id   AF-A0A848LH86-F1
#
_cell.length_a   1.000
_cell.length_b   1.000
_cell.length_c   1.000
_cell.angle_alpha   90.00
_cell.angle_beta   90.00
_cell.angle_gamma   90.00
#
_symmetry.space_group_name_H-M   'P 1'
#
loop_
_entity.id
_entity.type
_entity.pdbx_description
1 polymer ?
#
loop_
_entity_poly.entity_id
_entity_poly.type
_entity_poly.pdbx_seq_one_letter_code
_entity_poly.pdbx_strand_id
1 'polypeptide(L)'
;MKVGDRSPPVSTRKVESTQSPQTSQPTKATELAFLDTLRATMATPAVGATTRTTATTAVFTPPAAQQKAPTQAMLPPSSSLLTPERMARAVDNAIRAAAAGGEPLPGGAGRNDLYQYALRLQKDGCNDAAKMETALKDMVSELRRGPLFPKTDADFNALTDLAFKRAYDNNQYPTNSEEYGRYREMARQMAADGKTFMEISYAISDKAMNVRFYGGEPDSDTAIGNAIDKAFKRANENPNYRTTEGDYQKYWDMAKQMAADGKDSEAIMYAIKDKIANVLAFGGDPDSPTAIRNAIDKAARRAYENPNHRTSDADFKKYDAVAKQMAAEGKNSAEIMYAIAEKITDVLAFGGDPDSPTAIRNAIDKAAKRAYENPNHRTSDADFRKYEAIAKKMAAEGKSSSAISYAISDRITNVLVYGGDPDSTPAIRTAIDKAFKRANENPNYRTTEADYQWYDAMARKLAAEGKDSEAISYAISDRVTDRNKYGGDHTDRHVQDGILERSFRAVLGSAYRPPLPKEEEVWRALIDQLGQEGKLCSEIEAMLRADLQVSYYNL
;
A
#
# COMPACT_ATOMS: atom_id res chain seq x y z
N MET A 1 63.50 30.95 -21.06
CA MET A 1 63.62 31.54 -19.71
C MET A 1 62.72 30.71 -18.81
N LYS A 2 63.17 29.86 -17.87
CA LYS A 2 64.34 29.83 -16.96
C LYS A 2 64.30 30.88 -15.84
N VAL A 3 64.18 30.39 -14.60
CA VAL A 3 64.31 31.07 -13.28
C VAL A 3 63.19 32.11 -13.02
N GLY A 4 62.48 32.17 -11.88
CA GLY A 4 62.72 31.78 -10.48
C GLY A 4 62.26 32.99 -9.61
N ASP A 5 62.09 32.94 -8.29
CA ASP A 5 62.38 31.91 -7.30
C ASP A 5 61.69 32.29 -5.95
N ARG A 6 61.66 31.36 -4.98
CA ARG A 6 61.59 31.59 -3.50
C ARG A 6 60.34 32.23 -2.81
N SER A 7 59.66 31.39 -2.04
CA SER A 7 59.22 31.70 -0.66
C SER A 7 60.43 31.88 0.29
N PRO A 8 60.22 32.37 1.53
CA PRO A 8 60.39 31.44 2.66
C PRO A 8 59.43 31.65 3.87
N PRO A 9 59.39 30.71 4.84
CA PRO A 9 58.39 30.65 5.93
C PRO A 9 58.95 30.89 7.35
N VAL A 10 58.08 31.21 8.31
CA VAL A 10 58.29 31.11 9.78
C VAL A 10 56.90 30.92 10.45
N SER A 11 56.64 30.25 11.58
CA SER A 11 57.12 29.04 12.28
C SER A 11 56.83 29.19 13.79
N THR A 12 56.35 28.11 14.43
CA THR A 12 56.38 27.80 15.90
C THR A 12 55.62 28.64 16.95
N ARG A 13 54.57 28.01 17.50
CA ARG A 13 54.37 27.64 18.94
C ARG A 13 53.33 26.49 18.91
N LYS A 14 53.58 25.24 19.30
CA LYS A 14 54.23 24.61 20.47
C LYS A 14 53.60 24.99 21.82
N VAL A 15 52.68 24.14 22.26
CA VAL A 15 52.41 23.80 23.66
C VAL A 15 52.38 22.27 23.73
N GLU A 16 53.00 21.69 24.76
CA GLU A 16 53.18 20.25 24.92
C GLU A 16 52.24 19.67 25.97
N SER A 17 51.81 18.43 25.73
CA SER A 17 51.56 17.34 26.68
C SER A 17 50.89 17.61 28.04
N THR A 18 49.76 16.94 28.25
CA THR A 18 49.65 15.98 29.35
C THR A 18 48.90 14.73 28.88
N GLN A 19 49.33 13.55 29.33
CA GLN A 19 48.77 12.25 28.94
C GLN A 19 47.59 11.84 29.84
N SER A 20 46.64 11.11 29.25
CA SER A 20 45.97 9.88 29.75
C SER A 20 45.52 9.78 31.23
N PRO A 21 44.32 9.23 31.49
CA PRO A 21 44.11 7.79 31.25
C PRO A 21 43.00 7.45 30.25
N GLN A 22 43.14 6.28 29.63
CA GLN A 22 42.06 5.61 28.92
C GLN A 22 41.00 5.15 29.93
N THR A 23 39.75 5.55 29.76
CA THR A 23 38.61 4.88 30.41
C THR A 23 37.92 4.01 29.37
N SER A 24 37.99 2.70 29.58
CA SER A 24 37.37 1.69 28.74
C SER A 24 35.86 1.90 28.61
N GLN A 25 35.29 1.81 27.41
CA GLN A 25 33.86 1.57 27.22
C GLN A 25 33.58 0.08 26.93
N PRO A 26 33.13 -0.68 27.93
CA PRO A 26 32.36 -1.90 27.72
C PRO A 26 30.99 -1.79 28.42
N THR A 27 30.03 -1.09 27.80
CA THR A 27 28.66 -0.97 28.32
C THR A 27 27.62 -1.65 27.43
N LYS A 28 27.67 -1.42 26.10
CA LYS A 28 26.72 -2.06 25.16
C LYS A 28 26.77 -3.59 25.15
N ALA A 29 27.94 -4.20 25.41
CA ALA A 29 28.07 -5.65 25.55
C ALA A 29 27.47 -6.16 26.88
N THR A 30 27.49 -5.34 27.92
CA THR A 30 27.06 -5.69 29.28
C THR A 30 25.53 -5.60 29.42
N GLU A 31 24.89 -4.64 28.74
CA GLU A 31 23.42 -4.54 28.68
C GLU A 31 22.80 -5.69 27.87
N LEU A 32 23.36 -6.03 26.70
CA LEU A 32 22.95 -7.20 25.93
C LEU A 32 23.18 -8.50 26.70
N ALA A 33 24.33 -8.66 27.35
CA ALA A 33 24.59 -9.82 28.20
C ALA A 33 23.62 -9.91 29.39
N PHE A 34 23.16 -8.79 29.96
CA PHE A 34 22.16 -8.80 31.05
C PHE A 34 20.77 -9.25 30.56
N LEU A 35 20.34 -8.79 29.38
CA LEU A 35 19.08 -9.22 28.76
C LEU A 35 19.11 -10.72 28.39
N ASP A 36 20.23 -11.22 27.85
CA ASP A 36 20.40 -12.65 27.58
C ASP A 36 20.56 -13.49 28.87
N THR A 37 21.13 -12.93 29.94
CA THR A 37 21.19 -13.59 31.26
C THR A 37 19.78 -13.72 31.88
N LEU A 38 18.92 -12.71 31.73
CA LEU A 38 17.51 -12.80 32.14
C LEU A 38 16.76 -13.90 31.37
N ARG A 39 16.97 -14.01 30.05
CA ARG A 39 16.48 -15.13 29.24
C ARG A 39 16.98 -16.49 29.72
N ALA A 40 18.27 -16.60 30.00
CA ALA A 40 18.90 -17.86 30.42
C ALA A 40 18.44 -18.31 31.82
N THR A 41 18.22 -17.37 32.74
CA THR A 41 17.81 -17.70 34.13
C THR A 41 16.36 -18.21 34.22
N MET A 42 15.52 -17.92 33.22
CA MET A 42 14.13 -18.38 33.16
C MET A 42 13.94 -19.70 32.38
N ALA A 43 15.02 -20.33 31.90
CA ALA A 43 14.95 -21.51 31.04
C ALA A 43 15.45 -22.81 31.71
N THR A 44 14.51 -23.72 31.99
CA THR A 44 14.65 -25.21 32.07
C THR A 44 15.31 -25.85 33.32
N PRO A 45 15.17 -27.18 33.58
CA PRO A 45 14.16 -28.17 33.13
C PRO A 45 13.58 -29.14 34.22
N ALA A 46 12.60 -29.98 33.78
CA ALA A 46 12.34 -31.38 34.18
C ALA A 46 11.64 -31.74 35.53
N VAL A 47 10.95 -32.89 35.74
CA VAL A 47 10.26 -33.92 34.90
C VAL A 47 9.40 -34.81 35.85
N GLY A 48 8.16 -35.19 35.49
CA GLY A 48 7.39 -36.34 36.04
C GLY A 48 6.90 -36.29 37.52
N ALA A 49 5.90 -37.05 37.99
CA ALA A 49 4.92 -37.94 37.34
C ALA A 49 3.68 -38.18 38.27
N THR A 50 2.57 -38.68 37.70
CA THR A 50 1.40 -39.48 38.25
C THR A 50 1.25 -39.72 39.78
N THR A 51 0.06 -39.83 40.42
CA THR A 51 -1.25 -40.40 39.99
C THR A 51 -2.46 -40.11 40.95
N ARG A 52 -3.68 -40.03 40.39
CA ARG A 52 -5.02 -40.56 40.80
C ARG A 52 -5.66 -40.46 42.23
N THR A 53 -6.88 -39.91 42.23
CA THR A 53 -8.15 -40.29 42.95
C THR A 53 -8.23 -40.49 44.47
N THR A 54 -9.19 -39.79 45.12
CA THR A 54 -10.46 -40.39 45.61
C THR A 54 -11.56 -39.31 45.82
N ALA A 55 -12.82 -39.72 45.93
CA ALA A 55 -14.00 -38.84 46.00
C ALA A 55 -14.54 -38.65 47.43
N THR A 56 -15.35 -37.60 47.64
CA THR A 56 -16.35 -37.55 48.73
C THR A 56 -17.64 -36.91 48.23
N THR A 57 -18.76 -37.55 48.54
CA THR A 57 -20.13 -37.16 48.12
C THR A 57 -20.86 -36.44 49.25
N ALA A 58 -21.67 -35.42 48.95
CA ALA A 58 -22.71 -34.89 49.84
C ALA A 58 -23.92 -34.38 49.02
N VAL A 59 -25.13 -34.39 49.62
CA VAL A 59 -26.43 -34.50 48.91
C VAL A 59 -27.51 -33.58 49.52
N PHE A 60 -28.22 -32.77 48.70
CA PHE A 60 -29.57 -32.15 48.91
C PHE A 60 -29.81 -31.25 50.17
N THR A 61 -30.84 -30.38 50.34
CA THR A 61 -31.90 -29.77 49.49
C THR A 61 -32.20 -28.33 50.03
N PRO A 62 -33.04 -27.47 49.38
CA PRO A 62 -33.05 -26.02 49.64
C PRO A 62 -34.15 -25.56 50.63
N PRO A 63 -34.25 -24.24 50.86
CA PRO A 63 -35.55 -23.58 50.66
C PRO A 63 -35.47 -22.34 49.76
N ALA A 64 -36.62 -21.96 49.18
CA ALA A 64 -36.76 -20.81 48.29
C ALA A 64 -37.09 -19.51 49.04
N ALA A 65 -36.53 -18.40 48.59
CA ALA A 65 -37.08 -17.06 48.80
C ALA A 65 -36.79 -16.20 47.56
N GLN A 66 -37.83 -15.61 46.97
CA GLN A 66 -37.73 -14.75 45.80
C GLN A 66 -37.19 -13.37 46.21
N GLN A 67 -36.22 -12.81 45.50
CA GLN A 67 -36.09 -11.36 45.40
C GLN A 67 -35.41 -10.90 44.09
N LYS A 68 -35.96 -9.80 43.56
CA LYS A 68 -35.77 -9.20 42.22
C LYS A 68 -34.33 -9.11 41.74
N ALA A 69 -34.14 -9.40 40.45
CA ALA A 69 -32.93 -9.04 39.71
C ALA A 69 -32.82 -7.51 39.51
N PRO A 70 -31.63 -6.91 39.73
CA PRO A 70 -31.18 -5.73 39.03
C PRO A 70 -30.40 -6.13 37.77
N THR A 71 -30.65 -5.38 36.70
CA THR A 71 -30.09 -5.44 35.36
C THR A 71 -28.60 -5.85 35.29
N GLN A 72 -28.27 -6.92 34.56
CA GLN A 72 -26.90 -7.14 34.12
C GLN A 72 -26.48 -5.99 33.20
N ALA A 73 -25.51 -5.19 33.65
CA ALA A 73 -24.78 -4.31 32.74
C ALA A 73 -24.04 -5.18 31.72
N MET A 74 -24.28 -4.96 30.44
CA MET A 74 -23.61 -5.69 29.37
C MET A 74 -22.11 -5.44 29.44
N LEU A 75 -21.32 -6.47 29.74
CA LEU A 75 -19.91 -6.48 29.42
C LEU A 75 -19.76 -6.39 27.88
N PRO A 76 -18.83 -5.59 27.35
CA PRO A 76 -18.51 -5.64 25.93
C PRO A 76 -18.01 -7.05 25.57
N PRO A 77 -18.43 -7.61 24.42
CA PRO A 77 -18.02 -8.97 24.05
C PRO A 77 -16.52 -9.02 23.79
N SER A 78 -15.85 -9.95 24.45
CA SER A 78 -14.43 -10.24 24.23
C SER A 78 -14.16 -10.72 22.80
N SER A 79 -13.54 -9.84 22.02
CA SER A 79 -12.61 -10.21 20.95
C SER A 79 -11.46 -11.04 21.55
N SER A 80 -10.86 -12.00 20.86
CA SER A 80 -11.13 -12.52 19.51
C SER A 80 -10.49 -13.90 19.34
N LEU A 81 -10.92 -14.87 20.16
CA LEU A 81 -10.55 -16.29 20.00
C LEU A 81 -11.78 -17.12 19.63
N LEU A 82 -11.64 -17.84 18.53
CA LEU A 82 -12.66 -18.73 17.99
C LEU A 82 -12.53 -20.11 18.66
N THR A 83 -13.36 -20.38 19.67
CA THR A 83 -13.37 -21.69 20.35
C THR A 83 -14.12 -22.74 19.52
N PRO A 84 -13.87 -24.06 19.72
CA PRO A 84 -14.59 -25.12 19.02
C PRO A 84 -16.11 -25.04 19.16
N GLU A 85 -16.63 -24.56 20.30
CA GLU A 85 -18.07 -24.37 20.53
C GLU A 85 -18.62 -23.18 19.76
N ARG A 86 -17.85 -22.09 19.62
CA ARG A 86 -18.23 -20.93 18.78
C ARG A 86 -18.26 -21.32 17.31
N MET A 87 -17.30 -22.13 16.87
CA MET A 87 -17.23 -22.68 15.51
C MET A 87 -18.40 -23.63 15.21
N ALA A 88 -18.71 -24.56 16.12
CA ALA A 88 -19.88 -25.45 15.99
C ALA A 88 -21.20 -24.65 15.94
N ARG A 89 -21.32 -23.58 16.74
CA ARG A 89 -22.47 -22.65 16.65
C ARG A 89 -22.54 -21.89 15.33
N ALA A 90 -21.41 -21.48 14.75
CA ALA A 90 -21.38 -20.84 13.43
C ALA A 90 -21.87 -21.78 12.32
N VAL A 91 -21.44 -23.06 12.34
CA VAL A 91 -21.97 -24.11 11.45
C VAL A 91 -23.48 -24.28 11.62
N ASP A 92 -23.95 -24.41 12.87
CA ASP A 92 -25.38 -24.59 13.16
C ASP A 92 -26.23 -23.37 12.80
N ASN A 93 -25.70 -22.15 12.95
CA ASN A 93 -26.36 -20.92 12.53
C ASN A 93 -26.42 -20.80 11.00
N ALA A 94 -25.34 -21.12 10.28
CA ALA A 94 -25.32 -21.13 8.82
C ALA A 94 -26.36 -22.13 8.26
N ILE A 95 -26.41 -23.33 8.82
CA ILE A 95 -27.42 -24.35 8.49
C ILE A 95 -28.84 -23.86 8.79
N ARG A 96 -29.07 -23.24 9.95
CA ARG A 96 -30.39 -22.71 10.34
C ARG A 96 -30.82 -21.55 9.43
N ALA A 97 -29.89 -20.69 9.00
CA ALA A 97 -30.15 -19.60 8.09
C ALA A 97 -30.58 -20.09 6.70
N ALA A 98 -29.90 -21.13 6.18
CA ALA A 98 -30.33 -21.79 4.94
C ALA A 98 -31.72 -22.43 5.10
N ALA A 99 -31.96 -23.16 6.19
CA ALA A 99 -33.28 -23.76 6.46
C ALA A 99 -34.42 -22.73 6.54
N ALA A 100 -34.14 -21.52 7.05
CA ALA A 100 -35.10 -20.41 7.05
C ALA A 100 -35.41 -19.87 5.63
N GLY A 101 -34.51 -20.06 4.66
CA GLY A 101 -34.74 -19.82 3.23
C GLY A 101 -35.51 -20.95 2.51
N GLY A 102 -36.01 -21.95 3.24
CA GLY A 102 -36.69 -23.12 2.68
C GLY A 102 -35.75 -24.22 2.19
N GLU A 103 -34.47 -24.18 2.58
CA GLU A 103 -33.49 -25.17 2.13
C GLU A 103 -33.55 -26.48 2.97
N PRO A 104 -33.49 -27.67 2.35
CA PRO A 104 -33.46 -28.92 3.09
C PRO A 104 -32.16 -29.03 3.91
N LEU A 105 -32.29 -29.42 5.18
CA LEU A 105 -31.16 -29.51 6.11
C LEU A 105 -30.11 -30.54 5.63
N PRO A 106 -28.81 -30.21 5.65
CA PRO A 106 -27.76 -31.16 5.33
C PRO A 106 -27.70 -32.28 6.38
N GLY A 107 -27.54 -33.52 5.92
CA GLY A 107 -27.37 -34.68 6.78
C GLY A 107 -26.06 -34.67 7.58
N GLY A 108 -25.88 -35.66 8.46
CA GLY A 108 -24.73 -35.72 9.38
C GLY A 108 -23.36 -35.61 8.69
N ALA A 109 -23.21 -36.19 7.50
CA ALA A 109 -21.99 -36.06 6.69
C ALA A 109 -21.71 -34.62 6.24
N GLY A 110 -22.72 -33.93 5.69
CA GLY A 110 -22.59 -32.53 5.25
C GLY A 110 -22.34 -31.56 6.42
N ARG A 111 -22.94 -31.82 7.59
CA ARG A 111 -22.67 -31.05 8.81
C ARG A 111 -21.25 -31.25 9.33
N ASN A 112 -20.69 -32.45 9.21
CA ASN A 112 -19.28 -32.71 9.49
C ASN A 112 -18.35 -32.02 8.47
N ASP A 113 -18.67 -32.07 7.18
CA ASP A 113 -17.87 -31.40 6.15
C ASP A 113 -17.84 -29.86 6.34
N LEU A 114 -18.97 -29.23 6.71
CA LEU A 114 -18.99 -27.81 7.09
C LEU A 114 -18.10 -27.51 8.30
N TYR A 115 -18.04 -28.41 9.28
CA TYR A 115 -17.15 -28.27 10.43
C TYR A 115 -15.67 -28.40 10.05
N GLN A 116 -15.31 -29.32 9.14
CA GLN A 116 -13.95 -29.41 8.59
C GLN A 116 -13.56 -28.16 7.78
N TYR A 117 -14.51 -27.57 7.03
CA TYR A 117 -14.28 -26.29 6.36
C TYR A 117 -14.10 -25.13 7.34
N ALA A 118 -14.86 -25.10 8.44
CA ALA A 118 -14.68 -24.12 9.50
C ALA A 118 -13.29 -24.23 10.18
N LEU A 119 -12.78 -25.45 10.38
CA LEU A 119 -11.41 -25.71 10.86
C LEU A 119 -10.36 -25.21 9.85
N ARG A 120 -10.56 -25.42 8.54
CA ARG A 120 -9.68 -24.87 7.49
C ARG A 120 -9.67 -23.34 7.51
N LEU A 121 -10.84 -22.70 7.54
CA LEU A 121 -10.96 -21.24 7.65
C LEU A 121 -10.23 -20.68 8.88
N GLN A 122 -10.30 -21.35 10.04
CA GLN A 122 -9.55 -20.94 11.23
C GLN A 122 -8.04 -21.03 11.00
N LYS A 123 -7.55 -22.11 10.40
CA LYS A 123 -6.13 -22.29 10.04
C LYS A 123 -5.65 -21.23 9.04
N ASP A 124 -6.52 -20.83 8.11
CA ASP A 124 -6.29 -19.77 7.13
C ASP A 124 -6.46 -18.35 7.73
N GLY A 125 -6.57 -18.22 9.05
CA GLY A 125 -6.55 -16.96 9.81
C GLY A 125 -7.92 -16.38 10.17
N CYS A 126 -9.02 -17.02 9.79
CA CYS A 126 -10.38 -16.55 10.11
C CYS A 126 -10.75 -16.84 11.57
N ASN A 127 -10.40 -15.92 12.46
CA ASN A 127 -10.71 -15.96 13.89
C ASN A 127 -12.02 -15.24 14.28
N ASP A 128 -12.77 -14.75 13.29
CA ASP A 128 -14.02 -14.01 13.45
C ASP A 128 -15.21 -14.93 13.15
N ALA A 129 -16.03 -15.21 14.17
CA ALA A 129 -17.18 -16.09 14.07
C ALA A 129 -18.25 -15.58 13.08
N ALA A 130 -18.40 -14.27 12.90
CA ALA A 130 -19.39 -13.70 11.97
C ALA A 130 -18.92 -13.84 10.52
N LYS A 131 -17.63 -13.61 10.24
CA LYS A 131 -17.05 -13.86 8.91
C LYS A 131 -17.09 -15.35 8.55
N MET A 132 -16.80 -16.22 9.53
CA MET A 132 -16.92 -17.66 9.37
C MET A 132 -18.36 -18.11 9.12
N GLU A 133 -19.35 -17.57 9.85
CA GLU A 133 -20.77 -17.89 9.61
C GLU A 133 -21.21 -17.48 8.19
N THR A 134 -20.73 -16.34 7.67
CA THR A 134 -20.99 -15.91 6.29
C THR A 134 -20.38 -16.88 5.27
N ALA A 135 -19.09 -17.19 5.39
CA ALA A 135 -18.43 -18.14 4.48
C ALA A 135 -19.05 -19.55 4.53
N LEU A 136 -19.56 -19.97 5.70
CA LEU A 136 -20.28 -21.23 5.86
C LEU A 136 -21.67 -21.22 5.19
N LYS A 137 -22.38 -20.08 5.13
CA LYS A 137 -23.68 -19.98 4.43
C LYS A 137 -23.52 -20.25 2.94
N ASP A 138 -22.50 -19.67 2.32
CA ASP A 138 -22.16 -19.93 0.91
C ASP A 138 -21.91 -21.43 0.69
N MET A 139 -21.14 -22.07 1.58
CA MET A 139 -20.84 -23.51 1.51
C MET A 139 -22.06 -24.42 1.78
N VAL A 140 -23.03 -24.01 2.60
CA VAL A 140 -24.30 -24.77 2.78
C VAL A 140 -25.07 -24.85 1.46
N SER A 141 -25.05 -23.78 0.65
CA SER A 141 -25.69 -23.78 -0.67
C SER A 141 -24.95 -24.70 -1.66
N GLU A 142 -23.62 -24.81 -1.54
CA GLU A 142 -22.80 -25.69 -2.39
C GLU A 142 -22.95 -27.19 -2.07
N LEU A 143 -23.29 -27.57 -0.83
CA LEU A 143 -23.61 -28.97 -0.46
C LEU A 143 -24.75 -29.59 -1.28
N ARG A 144 -25.56 -28.78 -1.97
CA ARG A 144 -26.60 -29.25 -2.91
C ARG A 144 -26.05 -29.76 -4.23
N ARG A 145 -24.84 -29.33 -4.63
CA ARG A 145 -24.21 -29.69 -5.90
C ARG A 145 -23.31 -30.92 -5.79
N GLY A 146 -22.87 -31.24 -4.58
CA GLY A 146 -22.04 -32.40 -4.24
C GLY A 146 -21.58 -32.35 -2.78
N PRO A 147 -20.90 -33.38 -2.26
CA PRO A 147 -20.25 -33.30 -0.94
C PRO A 147 -19.17 -32.23 -0.95
N LEU A 148 -19.00 -31.48 0.14
CA LEU A 148 -18.07 -30.34 0.18
C LEU A 148 -16.62 -30.77 -0.10
N PHE A 149 -16.27 -31.97 0.38
CA PHE A 149 -14.98 -32.63 0.14
C PHE A 149 -15.25 -33.97 -0.55
N PRO A 150 -15.02 -34.08 -1.89
CA PRO A 150 -15.25 -35.31 -2.63
C PRO A 150 -14.29 -36.42 -2.17
N LYS A 151 -14.82 -37.64 -1.99
CA LYS A 151 -14.07 -38.78 -1.41
C LYS A 151 -14.23 -40.08 -2.21
N THR A 152 -15.25 -40.17 -3.05
CA THR A 152 -15.59 -41.36 -3.83
C THR A 152 -15.50 -41.09 -5.33
N ASP A 153 -15.33 -42.15 -6.13
CA ASP A 153 -15.34 -42.04 -7.60
C ASP A 153 -16.66 -41.47 -8.14
N ALA A 154 -17.78 -41.67 -7.45
CA ALA A 154 -19.06 -41.04 -7.80
C ALA A 154 -19.00 -39.51 -7.64
N ASP A 155 -18.37 -39.02 -6.58
CA ASP A 155 -18.19 -37.58 -6.34
C ASP A 155 -17.27 -36.97 -7.41
N PHE A 156 -16.16 -37.63 -7.73
CA PHE A 156 -15.21 -37.18 -8.75
C PHE A 156 -15.84 -37.19 -10.16
N ASN A 157 -16.67 -38.18 -10.50
CA ASN A 157 -17.45 -38.18 -11.75
C ASN A 157 -18.44 -37.01 -11.79
N ALA A 158 -19.25 -36.81 -10.74
CA ALA A 158 -20.25 -35.74 -10.69
C ALA A 158 -19.62 -34.34 -10.78
N LEU A 159 -18.44 -34.17 -10.16
CA LEU A 159 -17.64 -32.95 -10.22
C LEU A 159 -17.09 -32.69 -11.63
N THR A 160 -16.51 -33.72 -12.25
CA THR A 160 -15.97 -33.63 -13.62
C THR A 160 -17.09 -33.32 -14.61
N ASP A 161 -18.24 -34.00 -14.52
CA ASP A 161 -19.43 -33.72 -15.33
C ASP A 161 -19.93 -32.27 -15.16
N LEU A 162 -19.94 -31.74 -13.93
CA LEU A 162 -20.34 -30.36 -13.67
C LEU A 162 -19.37 -29.35 -14.29
N ALA A 163 -18.06 -29.62 -14.17
CA ALA A 163 -17.02 -28.78 -14.76
C ALA A 163 -17.08 -28.80 -16.29
N PHE A 164 -17.28 -29.97 -16.91
CA PHE A 164 -17.46 -30.11 -18.35
C PHE A 164 -18.76 -29.44 -18.85
N LYS A 165 -19.87 -29.56 -18.12
CA LYS A 165 -21.12 -28.84 -18.47
C LYS A 165 -20.93 -27.33 -18.51
N ARG A 166 -20.11 -26.77 -17.61
CA ARG A 166 -19.70 -25.35 -17.62
C ARG A 166 -18.80 -25.05 -18.81
N ALA A 167 -17.76 -25.85 -19.03
CA ALA A 167 -16.77 -25.62 -20.08
C ALA A 167 -17.30 -25.78 -21.53
N TYR A 168 -18.38 -26.55 -21.73
CA TYR A 168 -18.96 -26.87 -23.04
C TYR A 168 -20.42 -26.37 -23.21
N ASP A 169 -20.91 -25.47 -22.35
CA ASP A 169 -22.24 -24.85 -22.44
C ASP A 169 -23.41 -25.86 -22.51
N ASN A 170 -23.32 -26.96 -21.75
CA ASN A 170 -24.18 -28.16 -21.83
C ASN A 170 -24.24 -28.90 -23.19
N ASN A 171 -23.47 -28.49 -24.20
CA ASN A 171 -23.37 -29.23 -25.46
C ASN A 171 -22.43 -30.43 -25.33
N GLN A 172 -22.61 -31.42 -26.21
CA GLN A 172 -21.91 -32.71 -26.15
C GLN A 172 -20.39 -32.55 -26.08
N TYR A 173 -19.81 -32.91 -24.93
CA TYR A 173 -18.37 -32.96 -24.73
C TYR A 173 -17.83 -34.34 -25.14
N PRO A 174 -16.55 -34.44 -25.56
CA PRO A 174 -15.92 -35.72 -25.81
C PRO A 174 -15.88 -36.56 -24.52
N THR A 175 -16.49 -37.73 -24.54
CA THR A 175 -16.38 -38.74 -23.47
C THR A 175 -15.21 -39.70 -23.74
N ASN A 176 -14.13 -39.18 -24.31
CA ASN A 176 -12.87 -39.90 -24.49
C ASN A 176 -12.31 -40.29 -23.11
N SER A 177 -12.25 -41.59 -22.84
CA SER A 177 -12.00 -42.13 -21.50
C SER A 177 -10.66 -41.72 -20.89
N GLU A 178 -9.69 -41.32 -21.72
CA GLU A 178 -8.36 -40.89 -21.26
C GLU A 178 -8.34 -39.45 -20.75
N GLU A 179 -8.90 -38.49 -21.49
CA GLU A 179 -8.92 -37.07 -21.09
C GLU A 179 -9.82 -36.85 -19.88
N TYR A 180 -11.03 -37.41 -19.90
CA TYR A 180 -11.92 -37.44 -18.74
C TYR A 180 -11.27 -38.17 -17.55
N GLY A 181 -10.42 -39.17 -17.81
CA GLY A 181 -9.61 -39.86 -16.79
C GLY A 181 -8.56 -38.93 -16.15
N ARG A 182 -7.86 -38.12 -16.95
CA ARG A 182 -6.88 -37.13 -16.47
C ARG A 182 -7.53 -36.06 -15.58
N TYR A 183 -8.70 -35.54 -15.95
CA TYR A 183 -9.43 -34.59 -15.10
C TYR A 183 -9.95 -35.21 -13.80
N ARG A 184 -10.35 -36.49 -13.81
CA ARG A 184 -10.64 -37.24 -12.58
C ARG A 184 -9.43 -37.37 -11.66
N GLU A 185 -8.25 -37.65 -12.21
CA GLU A 185 -7.03 -37.78 -11.41
C GLU A 185 -6.58 -36.41 -10.85
N MET A 186 -6.71 -35.34 -11.63
CA MET A 186 -6.56 -33.96 -11.14
C MET A 186 -7.55 -33.65 -10.01
N ALA A 187 -8.81 -34.08 -10.12
CA ALA A 187 -9.81 -33.90 -9.06
C ALA A 187 -9.43 -34.62 -7.77
N ARG A 188 -8.88 -35.84 -7.86
CA ARG A 188 -8.34 -36.61 -6.72
C ARG A 188 -7.15 -35.93 -6.07
N GLN A 189 -6.19 -35.44 -6.87
CA GLN A 189 -5.01 -34.73 -6.38
C GLN A 189 -5.41 -33.45 -5.62
N MET A 190 -6.25 -32.61 -6.24
CA MET A 190 -6.73 -31.39 -5.58
C MET A 190 -7.57 -31.68 -4.32
N ALA A 191 -8.34 -32.78 -4.29
CA ALA A 191 -9.05 -33.20 -3.08
C ALA A 191 -8.11 -33.69 -1.98
N ALA A 192 -6.99 -34.35 -2.33
CA ALA A 192 -5.93 -34.69 -1.38
C ALA A 192 -5.23 -33.43 -0.82
N ASP A 193 -5.11 -32.37 -1.64
CA ASP A 193 -4.67 -31.02 -1.21
C ASP A 193 -5.74 -30.25 -0.38
N GLY A 194 -6.88 -30.89 -0.07
CA GLY A 194 -7.94 -30.32 0.76
C GLY A 194 -8.80 -29.26 0.06
N LYS A 195 -8.81 -29.22 -1.28
CA LYS A 195 -9.70 -28.35 -2.06
C LYS A 195 -11.16 -28.81 -1.97
N THR A 196 -12.09 -27.85 -1.95
CA THR A 196 -13.52 -28.13 -1.95
C THR A 196 -14.00 -28.54 -3.34
N PHE A 197 -15.15 -29.20 -3.40
CA PHE A 197 -15.83 -29.60 -4.64
C PHE A 197 -15.91 -28.48 -5.68
N MET A 198 -16.16 -27.24 -5.24
CA MET A 198 -16.28 -26.08 -6.12
C MET A 198 -14.94 -25.49 -6.54
N GLU A 199 -13.94 -25.42 -5.65
CA GLU A 199 -12.57 -25.03 -6.03
C GLU A 199 -12.03 -25.94 -7.16
N ILE A 200 -12.27 -27.25 -7.04
CA ILE A 200 -11.87 -28.24 -8.06
C ILE A 200 -12.72 -28.11 -9.32
N SER A 201 -14.05 -27.93 -9.19
CA SER A 201 -14.96 -27.82 -10.35
C SER A 201 -14.66 -26.60 -11.21
N TYR A 202 -14.28 -25.46 -10.60
CA TYR A 202 -13.82 -24.29 -11.36
C TYR A 202 -12.47 -24.55 -12.04
N ALA A 203 -11.46 -25.05 -11.32
CA ALA A 203 -10.15 -25.33 -11.91
C ALA A 203 -10.22 -26.31 -13.10
N ILE A 204 -11.07 -27.34 -13.03
CA ILE A 204 -11.30 -28.27 -14.15
C ILE A 204 -12.08 -27.57 -15.27
N SER A 205 -13.06 -26.73 -14.96
CA SER A 205 -13.84 -25.97 -15.97
C SER A 205 -12.92 -25.03 -16.74
N ASP A 206 -12.08 -24.25 -16.07
CA ASP A 206 -11.17 -23.28 -16.67
C ASP A 206 -10.13 -23.98 -17.57
N LYS A 207 -9.58 -25.10 -17.08
CA LYS A 207 -8.64 -25.93 -17.84
C LYS A 207 -9.30 -26.60 -19.06
N ALA A 208 -10.51 -27.12 -18.92
CA ALA A 208 -11.28 -27.68 -20.02
C ALA A 208 -11.73 -26.62 -21.06
N MET A 209 -12.10 -25.41 -20.61
CA MET A 209 -12.32 -24.27 -21.51
C MET A 209 -11.04 -23.92 -22.27
N ASN A 210 -9.89 -23.90 -21.60
CA ASN A 210 -8.63 -23.61 -22.24
C ASN A 210 -8.27 -24.65 -23.31
N VAL A 211 -8.42 -25.95 -23.00
CA VAL A 211 -8.24 -27.03 -24.00
C VAL A 211 -9.26 -26.91 -25.15
N ARG A 212 -10.54 -26.64 -24.87
CA ARG A 212 -11.60 -26.42 -25.88
C ARG A 212 -11.27 -25.28 -26.83
N PHE A 213 -10.79 -24.15 -26.30
CA PHE A 213 -10.59 -22.94 -27.10
C PHE A 213 -9.19 -22.84 -27.71
N TYR A 214 -8.14 -23.26 -27.01
CA TYR A 214 -6.73 -23.08 -27.40
C TYR A 214 -6.00 -24.40 -27.65
N GLY A 215 -6.66 -25.56 -27.51
CA GLY A 215 -6.12 -26.86 -27.92
C GLY A 215 -5.09 -27.48 -26.97
N GLY A 216 -4.93 -26.94 -25.76
CA GLY A 216 -4.00 -27.48 -24.76
C GLY A 216 -4.03 -26.73 -23.43
N GLU A 217 -3.15 -27.12 -22.52
CA GLU A 217 -2.86 -26.39 -21.27
C GLU A 217 -2.11 -25.07 -21.55
N PRO A 218 -2.17 -24.04 -20.69
CA PRO A 218 -1.64 -22.70 -21.02
C PRO A 218 -0.14 -22.68 -21.34
N ASP A 219 0.62 -23.60 -20.78
CA ASP A 219 2.06 -23.81 -20.93
C ASP A 219 2.44 -24.68 -22.14
N SER A 220 1.46 -25.31 -22.80
CA SER A 220 1.70 -26.12 -23.98
C SER A 220 1.98 -25.26 -25.21
N ASP A 221 2.96 -25.69 -26.02
CA ASP A 221 3.30 -25.04 -27.30
C ASP A 221 2.07 -24.85 -28.22
N THR A 222 1.12 -25.79 -28.19
CA THR A 222 -0.15 -25.71 -28.92
C THR A 222 -1.04 -24.56 -28.44
N ALA A 223 -1.23 -24.40 -27.13
CA ALA A 223 -2.05 -23.33 -26.58
C ALA A 223 -1.41 -21.95 -26.78
N ILE A 224 -0.09 -21.88 -26.60
CA ILE A 224 0.71 -20.68 -26.85
C ILE A 224 0.60 -20.26 -28.32
N GLY A 225 0.77 -21.19 -29.27
CA GLY A 225 0.56 -20.93 -30.69
C GLY A 225 -0.86 -20.43 -30.99
N ASN A 226 -1.89 -21.12 -30.49
CA ASN A 226 -3.27 -20.72 -30.70
C ASN A 226 -3.64 -19.38 -30.03
N ALA A 227 -2.99 -19.02 -28.92
CA ALA A 227 -3.14 -17.71 -28.27
C ALA A 227 -2.54 -16.60 -29.13
N ILE A 228 -1.32 -16.80 -29.66
CA ILE A 228 -0.66 -15.87 -30.59
C ILE A 228 -1.49 -15.69 -31.87
N ASP A 229 -1.93 -16.79 -32.50
CA ASP A 229 -2.71 -16.74 -33.75
C ASP A 229 -4.03 -15.95 -33.60
N LYS A 230 -4.76 -16.20 -32.50
CA LYS A 230 -5.97 -15.43 -32.17
C LYS A 230 -5.66 -13.97 -31.86
N ALA A 231 -4.54 -13.68 -31.21
CA ALA A 231 -4.12 -12.32 -30.94
C ALA A 231 -3.90 -11.54 -32.24
N PHE A 232 -3.21 -12.13 -33.22
CA PHE A 232 -3.02 -11.55 -34.55
C PHE A 232 -4.34 -11.35 -35.29
N LYS A 233 -5.20 -12.37 -35.34
CA LYS A 233 -6.53 -12.29 -35.99
C LYS A 233 -7.41 -11.20 -35.39
N ARG A 234 -7.39 -11.03 -34.06
CA ARG A 234 -8.14 -9.98 -33.37
C ARG A 234 -7.51 -8.60 -33.53
N ALA A 235 -6.19 -8.47 -33.45
CA ALA A 235 -5.50 -7.17 -33.57
C ALA A 235 -5.56 -6.58 -34.99
N ASN A 236 -5.61 -7.45 -36.01
CA ASN A 236 -5.80 -7.05 -37.41
C ASN A 236 -7.28 -6.96 -37.83
N GLU A 237 -8.22 -7.18 -36.89
CA GLU A 237 -9.68 -7.27 -37.15
C GLU A 237 -10.05 -8.24 -38.30
N ASN A 238 -9.20 -9.24 -38.54
CA ASN A 238 -9.28 -10.14 -39.69
C ASN A 238 -9.18 -11.60 -39.22
N PRO A 239 -10.30 -12.35 -39.15
CA PRO A 239 -10.28 -13.75 -38.73
C PRO A 239 -9.53 -14.68 -39.71
N ASN A 240 -9.28 -14.22 -40.94
CA ASN A 240 -8.52 -14.94 -41.96
C ASN A 240 -7.04 -14.54 -42.02
N TYR A 241 -6.56 -13.72 -41.08
CA TYR A 241 -5.12 -13.41 -40.98
C TYR A 241 -4.32 -14.71 -40.83
N ARG A 242 -3.23 -14.84 -41.58
CA ARG A 242 -2.31 -15.97 -41.52
C ARG A 242 -1.06 -15.56 -40.75
N THR A 243 -1.05 -15.90 -39.47
CA THR A 243 0.09 -15.74 -38.57
C THR A 243 1.31 -16.46 -39.16
N THR A 244 2.40 -15.72 -39.40
CA THR A 244 3.62 -16.24 -40.02
C THR A 244 4.58 -16.81 -38.98
N GLU A 245 5.58 -17.58 -39.42
CA GLU A 245 6.63 -18.09 -38.54
C GLU A 245 7.37 -16.98 -37.77
N GLY A 246 7.63 -15.84 -38.42
CA GLY A 246 8.23 -14.66 -37.77
C GLY A 246 7.31 -13.99 -36.74
N ASP A 247 5.99 -14.02 -36.98
CA ASP A 247 5.00 -13.52 -36.02
C ASP A 247 4.95 -14.38 -34.76
N TYR A 248 5.02 -15.71 -34.91
CA TYR A 248 5.14 -16.62 -33.77
C TYR A 248 6.42 -16.37 -33.01
N GLN A 249 7.59 -16.42 -33.66
CA GLN A 249 8.89 -16.23 -33.03
C GLN A 249 8.99 -14.91 -32.25
N LYS A 250 8.39 -13.82 -32.76
CA LYS A 250 8.41 -12.51 -32.08
C LYS A 250 7.70 -12.49 -30.73
N TYR A 251 6.66 -13.30 -30.53
CA TYR A 251 5.86 -13.31 -29.29
C TYR A 251 5.96 -14.63 -28.50
N TRP A 252 6.67 -15.62 -29.01
CA TRP A 252 6.79 -16.97 -28.42
C TRP A 252 7.35 -16.96 -27.01
N ASP A 253 8.52 -16.35 -26.81
CA ASP A 253 9.19 -16.34 -25.50
C ASP A 253 8.41 -15.53 -24.47
N MET A 254 7.70 -14.48 -24.91
CA MET A 254 6.79 -13.70 -24.07
C MET A 254 5.58 -14.51 -23.64
N ALA A 255 4.97 -15.26 -24.55
CA ALA A 255 3.86 -16.15 -24.24
C ALA A 255 4.30 -17.28 -23.29
N LYS A 256 5.49 -17.87 -23.50
CA LYS A 256 6.08 -18.87 -22.61
C LYS A 256 6.36 -18.31 -21.21
N GLN A 257 6.93 -17.11 -21.11
CA GLN A 257 7.14 -16.48 -19.81
C GLN A 257 5.81 -16.21 -19.09
N MET A 258 4.81 -15.67 -19.79
CA MET A 258 3.49 -15.43 -19.21
C MET A 258 2.80 -16.73 -18.75
N ALA A 259 2.92 -17.83 -19.50
CA ALA A 259 2.40 -19.12 -19.08
C ALA A 259 3.15 -19.66 -17.84
N ALA A 260 4.48 -19.50 -17.78
CA ALA A 260 5.28 -19.84 -16.60
C ALA A 260 4.94 -18.98 -15.38
N ASP A 261 4.55 -17.71 -15.59
CA ASP A 261 4.00 -16.81 -14.57
C ASP A 261 2.54 -17.14 -14.18
N GLY A 262 1.98 -18.26 -14.69
CA GLY A 262 0.65 -18.75 -14.37
C GLY A 262 -0.51 -18.04 -15.07
N LYS A 263 -0.28 -17.36 -16.20
CA LYS A 263 -1.35 -16.78 -17.01
C LYS A 263 -2.05 -17.85 -17.86
N ASP A 264 -3.37 -17.74 -17.97
CA ASP A 264 -4.15 -18.50 -18.94
C ASP A 264 -3.95 -17.99 -20.38
N SER A 265 -4.34 -18.81 -21.36
CA SER A 265 -4.17 -18.50 -22.79
C SER A 265 -4.99 -17.31 -23.28
N GLU A 266 -6.08 -16.92 -22.59
CA GLU A 266 -6.87 -15.74 -22.94
C GLU A 266 -6.17 -14.46 -22.49
N ALA A 267 -5.63 -14.43 -21.27
CA ALA A 267 -4.79 -13.35 -20.77
C ALA A 267 -3.52 -13.17 -21.64
N ILE A 268 -2.88 -14.27 -22.06
CA ILE A 268 -1.76 -14.25 -23.01
C ILE A 268 -2.20 -13.66 -24.35
N MET A 269 -3.32 -14.13 -24.92
CA MET A 269 -3.85 -13.66 -26.20
C MET A 269 -4.20 -12.15 -26.18
N TYR A 270 -4.83 -11.64 -25.12
CA TYR A 270 -5.13 -10.20 -25.01
C TYR A 270 -3.86 -9.34 -24.85
N ALA A 271 -2.90 -9.76 -24.02
CA ALA A 271 -1.65 -9.01 -23.85
C ALA A 271 -0.84 -8.91 -25.14
N ILE A 272 -0.80 -9.99 -25.92
CA ILE A 272 -0.15 -10.03 -27.24
C ILE A 272 -0.94 -9.21 -28.26
N LYS A 273 -2.28 -9.31 -28.27
CA LYS A 273 -3.18 -8.50 -29.12
C LYS A 273 -2.91 -7.02 -28.93
N ASP A 274 -2.79 -6.56 -27.69
CA ASP A 274 -2.59 -5.14 -27.40
C ASP A 274 -1.18 -4.64 -27.78
N LYS A 275 -0.16 -5.52 -27.72
CA LYS A 275 1.15 -5.22 -28.32
C LYS A 275 1.10 -5.13 -29.84
N ILE A 276 0.45 -6.08 -30.52
CA ILE A 276 0.27 -6.05 -31.98
C ILE A 276 -0.52 -4.81 -32.41
N ALA A 277 -1.61 -4.47 -31.70
CA ALA A 277 -2.41 -3.28 -31.98
C ALA A 277 -1.60 -1.98 -31.83
N ASN A 278 -0.69 -1.90 -30.83
CA ASN A 278 0.25 -0.79 -30.73
C ASN A 278 1.25 -0.76 -31.92
N VAL A 279 1.81 -1.91 -32.30
CA VAL A 279 2.73 -2.01 -33.46
C VAL A 279 2.03 -1.59 -34.76
N LEU A 280 0.77 -2.01 -34.99
CA LEU A 280 -0.05 -1.61 -36.13
C LEU A 280 -0.39 -0.12 -36.09
N ALA A 281 -0.78 0.40 -34.93
CA ALA A 281 -1.16 1.80 -34.78
C ALA A 281 0.03 2.75 -34.98
N PHE A 282 1.24 2.39 -34.54
CA PHE A 282 2.41 3.26 -34.57
C PHE A 282 3.48 2.84 -35.60
N GLY A 283 3.32 1.73 -36.31
CA GLY A 283 4.22 1.31 -37.39
C GLY A 283 5.55 0.70 -36.93
N GLY A 284 5.58 0.06 -35.77
CA GLY A 284 6.77 -0.60 -35.21
C GLY A 284 6.72 -0.77 -33.70
N ASP A 285 7.74 -1.41 -33.15
CA ASP A 285 7.97 -1.48 -31.70
C ASP A 285 8.33 -0.09 -31.12
N PRO A 286 8.06 0.22 -29.85
CA PRO A 286 8.15 1.59 -29.31
C PRO A 286 9.52 2.25 -29.39
N ASP A 287 10.59 1.47 -29.45
CA ASP A 287 11.99 1.87 -29.63
C ASP A 287 12.39 2.06 -31.10
N SER A 288 11.58 1.58 -32.05
CA SER A 288 11.85 1.72 -33.47
C SER A 288 11.75 3.18 -33.93
N PRO A 289 12.65 3.66 -34.83
CA PRO A 289 12.60 5.04 -35.34
C PRO A 289 11.26 5.41 -35.98
N THR A 290 10.58 4.44 -36.61
CA THR A 290 9.25 4.63 -37.22
C THR A 290 8.17 4.86 -36.17
N ALA A 291 8.13 4.03 -35.11
CA ALA A 291 7.15 4.20 -34.04
C ALA A 291 7.35 5.50 -33.25
N ILE A 292 8.61 5.86 -32.98
CA ILE A 292 8.97 7.13 -32.35
C ILE A 292 8.49 8.31 -33.20
N ARG A 293 8.76 8.29 -34.51
CA ARG A 293 8.29 9.34 -35.42
C ARG A 293 6.77 9.41 -35.49
N ASN A 294 6.08 8.28 -35.57
CA ASN A 294 4.62 8.25 -35.61
C ASN A 294 3.96 8.63 -34.27
N ALA A 295 4.60 8.34 -33.13
CA ALA A 295 4.15 8.77 -31.81
C ALA A 295 4.23 10.30 -31.67
N ILE A 296 5.36 10.90 -32.08
CA ILE A 296 5.53 12.36 -32.11
C ILE A 296 4.53 13.02 -33.06
N ASP A 297 4.32 12.47 -34.27
CA ASP A 297 3.40 13.10 -35.23
C ASP A 297 1.94 13.05 -34.79
N LYS A 298 1.51 11.93 -34.19
CA LYS A 298 0.19 11.83 -33.55
C LYS A 298 0.07 12.76 -32.34
N ALA A 299 1.15 12.92 -31.56
CA ALA A 299 1.18 13.82 -30.42
C ALA A 299 0.95 15.28 -30.85
N ALA A 300 1.63 15.73 -31.92
CA ALA A 300 1.43 17.05 -32.48
C ALA A 300 0.01 17.23 -33.03
N ARG A 301 -0.49 16.31 -33.86
CA ARG A 301 -1.89 16.34 -34.36
C ARG A 301 -2.92 16.44 -33.24
N ARG A 302 -2.67 15.75 -32.11
CA ARG A 302 -3.51 15.82 -30.91
C ARG A 302 -3.42 17.19 -30.23
N ALA A 303 -2.21 17.68 -29.95
CA ALA A 303 -2.00 18.93 -29.22
C ALA A 303 -2.42 20.19 -30.00
N TYR A 304 -2.33 20.15 -31.34
CA TYR A 304 -2.84 21.20 -32.24
C TYR A 304 -4.31 21.02 -32.63
N GLU A 305 -5.01 20.00 -32.12
CA GLU A 305 -6.39 19.62 -32.47
C GLU A 305 -6.63 19.50 -33.99
N ASN A 306 -5.59 19.17 -34.75
CA ASN A 306 -5.59 19.19 -36.21
C ASN A 306 -5.06 17.85 -36.76
N PRO A 307 -5.94 16.98 -37.29
CA PRO A 307 -5.53 15.66 -37.79
C PRO A 307 -4.63 15.73 -39.03
N ASN A 308 -4.54 16.89 -39.69
CA ASN A 308 -3.68 17.16 -40.85
C ASN A 308 -2.40 17.93 -40.47
N HIS A 309 -2.17 18.22 -39.19
CA HIS A 309 -0.91 18.82 -38.75
C HIS A 309 0.27 17.91 -39.14
N ARG A 310 1.29 18.50 -39.75
CA ARG A 310 2.56 17.84 -40.03
C ARG A 310 3.61 18.43 -39.11
N THR A 311 4.16 17.58 -38.26
CA THR A 311 5.25 17.95 -37.35
C THR A 311 6.46 18.39 -38.17
N SER A 312 7.07 19.53 -37.83
CA SER A 312 8.29 19.99 -38.50
C SER A 312 9.49 19.13 -38.12
N ASP A 313 10.54 19.06 -38.94
CA ASP A 313 11.77 18.34 -38.57
C ASP A 313 12.46 18.96 -37.33
N ALA A 314 12.20 20.24 -37.03
CA ALA A 314 12.66 20.89 -35.80
C ALA A 314 11.90 20.38 -34.57
N ASP A 315 10.57 20.28 -34.65
CA ASP A 315 9.72 19.71 -33.59
C ASP A 315 10.02 18.21 -33.38
N PHE A 316 10.24 17.46 -34.47
CA PHE A 316 10.72 16.07 -34.36
C PHE A 316 12.03 16.01 -33.60
N LYS A 317 13.05 16.78 -33.99
CA LYS A 317 14.36 16.79 -33.32
C LYS A 317 14.27 17.18 -31.83
N LYS A 318 13.32 18.06 -31.48
CA LYS A 318 13.05 18.49 -30.11
C LYS A 318 12.46 17.37 -29.23
N TYR A 319 11.54 16.57 -29.76
CA TYR A 319 10.88 15.51 -28.99
C TYR A 319 11.48 14.10 -29.17
N ASP A 320 12.33 13.88 -30.19
CA ASP A 320 12.99 12.61 -30.47
C ASP A 320 13.81 12.06 -29.30
N ALA A 321 14.59 12.91 -28.61
CA ALA A 321 15.36 12.51 -27.43
C ALA A 321 14.45 12.06 -26.27
N VAL A 322 13.35 12.77 -26.03
CA VAL A 322 12.36 12.43 -24.99
C VAL A 322 11.65 11.11 -25.33
N ALA A 323 11.24 10.94 -26.58
CA ALA A 323 10.60 9.72 -27.07
C ALA A 323 11.50 8.49 -26.93
N LYS A 324 12.78 8.62 -27.31
CA LYS A 324 13.81 7.58 -27.16
C LYS A 324 14.06 7.21 -25.70
N GLN A 325 14.16 8.21 -24.82
CA GLN A 325 14.32 7.96 -23.39
C GLN A 325 13.11 7.19 -22.84
N MET A 326 11.89 7.63 -23.14
CA MET A 326 10.68 6.93 -22.68
C MET A 326 10.58 5.50 -23.22
N ALA A 327 10.94 5.27 -24.49
CA ALA A 327 10.99 3.92 -25.06
C ALA A 327 12.02 3.03 -24.33
N ALA A 328 13.19 3.57 -23.97
CA ALA A 328 14.21 2.87 -23.17
C ALA A 328 13.75 2.61 -21.72
N GLU A 329 12.87 3.46 -21.17
CA GLU A 329 12.16 3.25 -19.89
C GLU A 329 11.00 2.23 -20.02
N GLY A 330 10.84 1.57 -21.18
CA GLY A 330 9.83 0.54 -21.43
C GLY A 330 8.44 1.07 -21.76
N LYS A 331 8.29 2.37 -22.03
CA LYS A 331 7.01 2.99 -22.38
C LYS A 331 6.54 2.56 -23.77
N ASN A 332 5.24 2.30 -23.90
CA ASN A 332 4.64 2.00 -25.19
C ASN A 332 4.41 3.27 -26.04
N SER A 333 4.25 3.11 -27.35
CA SER A 333 4.10 4.22 -28.30
C SER A 333 2.91 5.14 -28.01
N ALA A 334 1.85 4.64 -27.35
CA ALA A 334 0.72 5.47 -26.94
C ALA A 334 1.07 6.33 -25.70
N GLU A 335 1.74 5.78 -24.69
CA GLU A 335 2.25 6.55 -23.54
C GLU A 335 3.20 7.67 -24.00
N ILE A 336 4.13 7.34 -24.93
CA ILE A 336 5.04 8.30 -25.55
C ILE A 336 4.26 9.41 -26.26
N MET A 337 3.25 9.05 -27.06
CA MET A 337 2.39 10.00 -27.77
C MET A 337 1.63 10.94 -26.82
N TYR A 338 1.05 10.42 -25.73
CA TYR A 338 0.34 11.26 -24.74
C TYR A 338 1.27 12.22 -23.99
N ALA A 339 2.44 11.75 -23.52
CA ALA A 339 3.38 12.60 -22.79
C ALA A 339 4.00 13.71 -23.68
N ILE A 340 4.22 13.42 -24.96
CA ILE A 340 4.70 14.42 -25.92
C ILE A 340 3.57 15.41 -26.27
N ALA A 341 2.32 14.94 -26.38
CA ALA A 341 1.18 15.82 -26.62
C ALA A 341 1.00 16.80 -25.45
N GLU A 342 1.14 16.34 -24.20
CA GLU A 342 1.12 17.21 -23.01
C GLU A 342 2.22 18.28 -23.06
N LYS A 343 3.46 17.91 -23.42
CA LYS A 343 4.56 18.86 -23.60
C LYS A 343 4.29 19.90 -24.68
N ILE A 344 3.72 19.50 -25.83
CA ILE A 344 3.35 20.44 -26.90
C ILE A 344 2.21 21.36 -26.43
N THR A 345 1.18 20.83 -25.76
CA THR A 345 0.08 21.62 -25.21
C THR A 345 0.56 22.62 -24.16
N ASP A 346 1.53 22.27 -23.32
CA ASP A 346 2.17 23.21 -22.37
C ASP A 346 2.90 24.34 -23.13
N VAL A 347 3.73 24.00 -24.12
CA VAL A 347 4.42 25.00 -24.97
C VAL A 347 3.43 25.94 -25.66
N LEU A 348 2.31 25.43 -26.17
CA LEU A 348 1.25 26.23 -26.78
C LEU A 348 0.52 27.11 -25.76
N ALA A 349 0.16 26.55 -24.61
CA ALA A 349 -0.58 27.25 -23.57
C ALA A 349 0.24 28.38 -22.93
N PHE A 350 1.56 28.27 -22.88
CA PHE A 350 2.46 29.28 -22.29
C PHE A 350 3.28 30.05 -23.33
N GLY A 351 3.18 29.75 -24.62
CA GLY A 351 3.75 30.54 -25.71
C GLY A 351 5.27 30.37 -25.90
N GLY A 352 5.81 29.20 -25.56
CA GLY A 352 7.23 28.89 -25.69
C GLY A 352 7.68 27.73 -24.79
N ASP A 353 8.94 27.35 -24.89
CA ASP A 353 9.57 26.39 -23.96
C ASP A 353 9.68 26.95 -22.54
N PRO A 354 9.69 26.12 -21.48
CA PRO A 354 9.63 26.58 -20.08
C PRO A 354 10.77 27.52 -19.65
N ASP A 355 11.92 27.48 -20.33
CA ASP A 355 13.07 28.36 -20.13
C ASP A 355 13.00 29.68 -20.93
N SER A 356 12.08 29.77 -21.89
CA SER A 356 11.90 30.96 -22.72
C SER A 356 11.34 32.14 -21.90
N PRO A 357 11.78 33.38 -22.14
CA PRO A 357 11.27 34.56 -21.43
C PRO A 357 9.75 34.73 -21.55
N THR A 358 9.17 34.35 -22.68
CA THR A 358 7.71 34.39 -22.92
C THR A 358 6.97 33.38 -22.05
N ALA A 359 7.40 32.11 -22.00
CA ALA A 359 6.75 31.09 -21.18
C ALA A 359 6.89 31.40 -19.69
N ILE A 360 8.06 31.85 -19.24
CA ILE A 360 8.28 32.30 -17.86
C ILE A 360 7.31 33.44 -17.50
N ARG A 361 7.18 34.45 -18.36
CA ARG A 361 6.26 35.57 -18.12
C ARG A 361 4.80 35.11 -18.10
N ASN A 362 4.40 34.25 -19.03
CA ASN A 362 3.03 33.70 -19.07
C ASN A 362 2.74 32.74 -17.90
N ALA A 363 3.74 32.03 -17.38
CA ALA A 363 3.62 31.15 -16.23
C ALA A 363 3.38 31.94 -14.94
N ILE A 364 4.15 33.02 -14.73
CA ILE A 364 3.95 33.95 -13.61
C ILE A 364 2.59 34.67 -13.74
N ASP A 365 2.20 35.09 -14.94
CA ASP A 365 0.93 35.81 -15.13
C ASP A 365 -0.30 34.92 -14.86
N LYS A 366 -0.29 33.68 -15.34
CA LYS A 366 -1.30 32.67 -14.98
C LYS A 366 -1.27 32.31 -13.50
N ALA A 367 -0.09 32.27 -12.88
CA ALA A 367 0.05 32.00 -11.45
C ALA A 367 -0.62 33.09 -10.61
N ALA A 368 -0.39 34.36 -10.95
CA ALA A 368 -1.04 35.49 -10.28
C ALA A 368 -2.56 35.47 -10.50
N LYS A 369 -3.02 35.30 -11.75
CA LYS A 369 -4.47 35.18 -12.06
C LYS A 369 -5.16 34.06 -11.28
N ARG A 370 -4.48 32.92 -11.07
CA ARG A 370 -4.95 31.81 -10.25
C ARG A 370 -4.98 32.17 -8.77
N ALA A 371 -3.87 32.65 -8.20
CA ALA A 371 -3.75 32.96 -6.78
C ALA A 371 -4.64 34.13 -6.31
N TYR A 372 -4.95 35.08 -7.19
CA TYR A 372 -5.91 36.17 -6.95
C TYR A 372 -7.35 35.82 -7.37
N GLU A 373 -7.61 34.59 -7.80
CA GLU A 373 -8.91 34.10 -8.32
C GLU A 373 -9.55 35.03 -9.38
N ASN A 374 -8.71 35.73 -10.15
CA ASN A 374 -9.13 36.81 -11.03
C ASN A 374 -8.44 36.68 -12.40
N PRO A 375 -9.14 36.22 -13.46
CA PRO A 375 -8.55 36.05 -14.80
C PRO A 375 -8.13 37.38 -15.45
N ASN A 376 -8.63 38.51 -14.94
CA ASN A 376 -8.27 39.87 -15.38
C ASN A 376 -7.18 40.51 -14.51
N HIS A 377 -6.62 39.79 -13.53
CA HIS A 377 -5.48 40.30 -12.74
C HIS A 377 -4.33 40.67 -13.68
N ARG A 378 -3.74 41.86 -13.45
CA ARG A 378 -2.55 42.33 -14.14
C ARG A 378 -1.36 42.23 -13.21
N THR A 379 -0.54 41.23 -13.45
CA THR A 379 0.74 41.01 -12.76
C THR A 379 1.65 42.22 -12.94
N SER A 380 2.17 42.77 -11.84
CA SER A 380 3.05 43.95 -11.92
C SER A 380 4.47 43.58 -12.35
N ASP A 381 5.23 44.52 -12.90
CA ASP A 381 6.66 44.29 -13.20
C ASP A 381 7.49 44.01 -11.93
N ALA A 382 7.02 44.41 -10.74
CA ALA A 382 7.64 44.05 -9.48
C ALA A 382 7.39 42.57 -9.12
N ASP A 383 6.17 42.08 -9.31
CA ASP A 383 5.82 40.67 -9.11
C ASP A 383 6.54 39.77 -10.13
N PHE A 384 6.62 40.20 -11.40
CA PHE A 384 7.42 39.51 -12.41
C PHE A 384 8.87 39.36 -11.95
N ARG A 385 9.55 40.45 -11.56
CA ARG A 385 10.93 40.39 -11.06
C ARG A 385 11.08 39.51 -9.82
N LYS A 386 10.10 39.50 -8.91
CA LYS A 386 10.09 38.67 -7.70
C LYS A 386 10.08 37.18 -8.03
N TYR A 387 9.25 36.75 -8.98
CA TYR A 387 9.06 35.32 -9.30
C TYR A 387 9.89 34.82 -10.49
N GLU A 388 10.48 35.71 -11.31
CA GLU A 388 11.30 35.37 -12.49
C GLU A 388 12.51 34.50 -12.13
N ALA A 389 13.22 34.79 -11.03
CA ALA A 389 14.38 33.99 -10.61
C ALA A 389 13.98 32.56 -10.21
N ILE A 390 12.80 32.41 -9.58
CA ILE A 390 12.24 31.11 -9.17
C ILE A 390 11.81 30.33 -10.41
N ALA A 391 11.09 30.97 -11.34
CA ALA A 391 10.68 30.38 -12.61
C ALA A 391 11.89 29.88 -13.44
N LYS A 392 12.94 30.70 -13.57
CA LYS A 392 14.18 30.33 -14.26
C LYS A 392 14.89 29.13 -13.60
N LYS A 393 14.95 29.10 -12.27
CA LYS A 393 15.53 27.95 -11.54
C LYS A 393 14.73 26.67 -11.82
N MET A 394 13.41 26.72 -11.72
CA MET A 394 12.55 25.57 -11.97
C MET A 394 12.59 25.11 -13.44
N ALA A 395 12.68 26.03 -14.41
CA ALA A 395 12.88 25.68 -15.81
C ALA A 395 14.23 24.96 -16.04
N ALA A 396 15.31 25.44 -15.41
CA ALA A 396 16.61 24.77 -15.44
C ALA A 396 16.60 23.39 -14.73
N GLU A 397 15.71 23.18 -13.77
CA GLU A 397 15.39 21.87 -13.15
C GLU A 397 14.44 21.00 -14.00
N GLY A 398 14.14 21.40 -15.25
CA GLY A 398 13.33 20.64 -16.20
C GLY A 398 11.82 20.65 -15.93
N LYS A 399 11.31 21.59 -15.10
CA LYS A 399 9.88 21.73 -14.82
C LYS A 399 9.14 22.32 -16.03
N SER A 400 7.91 21.86 -16.26
CA SER A 400 7.01 22.42 -17.28
C SER A 400 6.50 23.81 -16.89
N SER A 401 6.03 24.58 -17.87
CA SER A 401 5.48 25.93 -17.65
C SER A 401 4.24 25.88 -16.75
N SER A 402 3.41 24.85 -16.91
CA SER A 402 2.30 24.52 -16.00
C SER A 402 2.80 24.29 -14.56
N ALA A 403 3.80 23.43 -14.35
CA ALA A 403 4.33 23.15 -13.01
C ALA A 403 4.96 24.39 -12.35
N ILE A 404 5.65 25.23 -13.14
CA ILE A 404 6.15 26.54 -12.70
C ILE A 404 4.98 27.45 -12.29
N SER A 405 3.91 27.50 -13.09
CA SER A 405 2.74 28.32 -12.82
C SER A 405 1.96 27.87 -11.57
N TYR A 406 1.88 26.56 -11.29
CA TYR A 406 1.32 26.07 -10.02
C TYR A 406 2.20 26.47 -8.82
N ALA A 407 3.49 26.14 -8.82
CA ALA A 407 4.36 26.44 -7.67
C ALA A 407 4.47 27.95 -7.35
N ILE A 408 4.42 28.81 -8.38
CA ILE A 408 4.38 30.27 -8.18
C ILE A 408 3.00 30.72 -7.68
N SER A 409 1.91 30.09 -8.13
CA SER A 409 0.56 30.37 -7.61
C SER A 409 0.50 30.05 -6.12
N ASP A 410 0.99 28.89 -5.71
CA ASP A 410 1.01 28.45 -4.32
C ASP A 410 1.84 29.41 -3.45
N ARG A 411 2.96 29.93 -3.99
CA ARG A 411 3.78 30.93 -3.30
C ARG A 411 3.09 32.30 -3.20
N ILE A 412 2.37 32.75 -4.23
CA ILE A 412 1.57 33.98 -4.16
C ILE A 412 0.44 33.82 -3.14
N THR A 413 -0.29 32.70 -3.17
CA THR A 413 -1.33 32.38 -2.18
C THR A 413 -0.76 32.37 -0.76
N ASN A 414 0.42 31.76 -0.54
CA ASN A 414 1.10 31.81 0.76
C ASN A 414 1.38 33.25 1.21
N VAL A 415 1.88 34.12 0.32
CA VAL A 415 2.12 35.54 0.63
C VAL A 415 0.82 36.26 0.99
N LEU A 416 -0.28 36.01 0.28
CA LEU A 416 -1.60 36.60 0.55
C LEU A 416 -2.22 36.11 1.86
N VAL A 417 -2.08 34.82 2.16
CA VAL A 417 -2.79 34.14 3.25
C VAL A 417 -2.01 34.12 4.58
N TYR A 418 -0.67 34.25 4.52
CA TYR A 418 0.23 34.23 5.68
C TYR A 418 1.09 35.50 5.83
N GLY A 419 1.10 36.40 4.84
CA GLY A 419 1.80 37.69 4.91
C GLY A 419 3.26 37.66 4.46
N GLY A 420 3.72 36.58 3.83
CA GLY A 420 5.08 36.47 3.29
C GLY A 420 5.40 35.09 2.73
N ASP A 421 6.66 34.88 2.31
CA ASP A 421 7.17 33.55 1.97
C ASP A 421 7.30 32.68 3.25
N PRO A 422 7.21 31.34 3.19
CA PRO A 422 7.13 30.48 4.40
C PRO A 422 8.29 30.58 5.41
N ASP A 423 9.46 31.03 4.97
CA ASP A 423 10.65 31.29 5.77
C ASP A 423 10.69 32.69 6.42
N SER A 424 9.80 33.59 5.97
CA SER A 424 9.71 34.95 6.47
C SER A 424 9.06 35.01 7.85
N THR A 425 9.58 35.88 8.72
CA THR A 425 9.04 36.06 10.08
C THR A 425 7.54 36.39 10.13
N PRO A 426 6.96 37.21 9.22
CA PRO A 426 5.51 37.39 9.16
C PRO A 426 4.74 36.09 8.88
N ALA A 427 5.17 35.29 7.89
CA ALA A 427 4.51 34.03 7.55
C ALA A 427 4.59 33.00 8.69
N ILE A 428 5.77 32.86 9.31
CA ILE A 428 5.98 32.01 10.48
C ILE A 428 5.04 32.39 11.62
N ARG A 429 4.94 33.69 11.95
CA ARG A 429 4.04 34.14 13.03
C ARG A 429 2.57 33.92 12.66
N THR A 430 2.15 34.15 11.42
CA THR A 430 0.77 33.84 11.00
C THR A 430 0.46 32.34 10.98
N ALA A 431 1.43 31.49 10.62
CA ALA A 431 1.29 30.04 10.64
C ALA A 431 1.15 29.50 12.07
N ILE A 432 1.98 30.00 13.02
CA ILE A 432 1.85 29.69 14.45
C ILE A 432 0.49 30.17 14.98
N ASP A 433 0.07 31.40 14.65
CA ASP A 433 -1.21 31.94 15.14
C ASP A 433 -2.43 31.13 14.67
N LYS A 434 -2.44 30.71 13.39
CA LYS A 434 -3.44 29.79 12.86
C LYS A 434 -3.38 28.41 13.51
N ALA A 435 -2.18 27.89 13.78
CA ALA A 435 -1.99 26.60 14.44
C ALA A 435 -2.61 26.59 15.84
N PHE A 436 -2.39 27.64 16.64
CA PHE A 436 -2.98 27.78 17.97
C PHE A 436 -4.51 27.96 17.91
N LYS A 437 -5.02 28.76 16.98
CA LYS A 437 -6.48 28.92 16.78
C LYS A 437 -7.15 27.60 16.38
N ARG A 438 -6.50 26.79 15.55
CA ARG A 438 -6.95 25.45 15.15
C ARG A 438 -6.92 24.46 16.31
N ALA A 439 -5.76 24.32 16.99
CA ALA A 439 -5.56 23.36 18.07
C ALA A 439 -6.38 23.62 19.34
N ASN A 440 -6.79 24.86 19.57
CA ASN A 440 -7.68 25.24 20.68
C ASN A 440 -9.15 25.41 20.24
N GLU A 441 -9.48 25.06 19.00
CA GLU A 441 -10.82 25.22 18.37
C GLU A 441 -11.44 26.62 18.56
N ASN A 442 -10.58 27.65 18.66
CA ASN A 442 -10.97 28.99 19.06
C ASN A 442 -10.35 30.03 18.12
N PRO A 443 -11.13 30.62 17.18
CA PRO A 443 -10.61 31.60 16.23
C PRO A 443 -10.15 32.91 16.90
N ASN A 444 -10.56 33.15 18.16
CA ASN A 444 -10.16 34.29 18.97
C ASN A 444 -9.00 33.96 19.94
N TYR A 445 -8.38 32.78 19.85
CA TYR A 445 -7.20 32.47 20.64
C TYR A 445 -6.10 33.50 20.37
N ARG A 446 -5.48 34.00 21.45
CA ARG A 446 -4.41 35.00 21.38
C ARG A 446 -3.07 34.34 21.70
N THR A 447 -2.37 33.97 20.64
CA THR A 447 -1.00 33.44 20.65
C THR A 447 -0.06 34.40 21.41
N THR A 448 0.70 33.87 22.36
CA THR A 448 1.61 34.65 23.22
C THR A 448 3.03 34.72 22.65
N GLU A 449 3.88 35.62 23.17
CA GLU A 449 5.29 35.68 22.73
C GLU A 449 6.07 34.41 23.11
N ALA A 450 5.69 33.75 24.22
CA ALA A 450 6.26 32.46 24.59
C ALA A 450 5.90 31.36 23.59
N ASP A 451 4.66 31.33 23.10
CA ASP A 451 4.23 30.41 22.04
C ASP A 451 5.01 30.64 20.73
N TYR A 452 5.19 31.91 20.34
CA TYR A 452 6.01 32.24 19.17
C TYR A 452 7.46 31.78 19.34
N GLN A 453 8.10 32.04 20.49
CA GLN A 453 9.47 31.60 20.76
C GLN A 453 9.62 30.08 20.76
N TRP A 454 8.62 29.35 21.28
CA TRP A 454 8.62 27.89 21.36
C TRP A 454 8.55 27.23 19.98
N TYR A 455 7.75 27.79 19.07
CA TYR A 455 7.50 27.18 17.75
C TYR A 455 8.24 27.82 16.58
N ASP A 456 8.88 29.00 16.73
CA ASP A 456 9.65 29.67 15.64
C ASP A 456 10.77 28.77 15.10
N ALA A 457 11.56 28.12 15.96
CA ALA A 457 12.64 27.23 15.53
C ALA A 457 12.11 26.01 14.73
N MET A 458 10.95 25.45 15.13
CA MET A 458 10.29 24.37 14.40
C MET A 458 9.71 24.86 13.06
N ALA A 459 9.05 26.01 13.04
CA ALA A 459 8.51 26.62 11.83
C ALA A 459 9.63 26.91 10.81
N ARG A 460 10.76 27.46 11.26
CA ARG A 460 11.94 27.70 10.41
C ARG A 460 12.56 26.41 9.88
N LYS A 461 12.64 25.35 10.71
CA LYS A 461 13.11 24.03 10.28
C LYS A 461 12.21 23.48 9.17
N LEU A 462 10.89 23.50 9.37
CA LEU A 462 9.91 23.04 8.37
C LEU A 462 9.96 23.88 7.08
N ALA A 463 10.10 25.20 7.18
CA ALA A 463 10.28 26.07 6.01
C ALA A 463 11.57 25.74 5.24
N ALA A 464 12.68 25.45 5.94
CA ALA A 464 13.94 25.02 5.34
C ALA A 464 13.84 23.61 4.70
N GLU A 465 12.97 22.75 5.21
CA GLU A 465 12.57 21.47 4.60
C GLU A 465 11.60 21.65 3.40
N GLY A 466 11.30 22.89 3.00
CA GLY A 466 10.45 23.21 1.86
C GLY A 466 8.94 23.08 2.13
N LYS A 467 8.52 23.06 3.40
CA LYS A 467 7.09 23.12 3.76
C LYS A 467 6.54 24.52 3.53
N ASP A 468 5.32 24.60 3.01
CA ASP A 468 4.56 25.84 2.96
C ASP A 468 3.99 26.24 4.34
N SER A 469 3.48 27.47 4.43
CA SER A 469 2.98 28.04 5.69
C SER A 469 1.74 27.30 6.22
N GLU A 470 0.98 26.62 5.37
CA GLU A 470 -0.18 25.84 5.78
C GLU A 470 0.24 24.51 6.39
N ALA A 471 1.15 23.77 5.75
CA ALA A 471 1.77 22.57 6.28
C ALA A 471 2.50 22.84 7.62
N ILE A 472 3.18 23.98 7.73
CA ILE A 472 3.74 24.48 9.00
C ILE A 472 2.64 24.67 10.05
N SER A 473 1.51 25.30 9.68
CA SER A 473 0.38 25.50 10.60
C SER A 473 -0.27 24.20 11.08
N TYR A 474 -0.35 23.16 10.24
CA TYR A 474 -0.86 21.84 10.65
C TYR A 474 0.12 21.13 11.58
N ALA A 475 1.40 21.03 11.21
CA ALA A 475 2.41 20.35 12.03
C ALA A 475 2.57 20.99 13.43
N ILE A 476 2.40 22.30 13.54
CA ILE A 476 2.37 23.01 14.83
C ILE A 476 1.05 22.77 15.55
N SER A 477 -0.09 22.78 14.84
CA SER A 477 -1.41 22.52 15.42
C SER A 477 -1.44 21.13 16.07
N ASP A 478 -0.93 20.10 15.40
CA ASP A 478 -0.88 18.74 15.93
C ASP A 478 -0.07 18.67 17.23
N ARG A 479 1.07 19.38 17.30
CA ARG A 479 1.87 19.49 18.52
C ARG A 479 1.19 20.29 19.63
N VAL A 480 0.43 21.33 19.32
CA VAL A 480 -0.32 22.09 20.34
C VAL A 480 -1.48 21.24 20.87
N THR A 481 -2.22 20.54 20.00
CA THR A 481 -3.29 19.61 20.38
C THR A 481 -2.76 18.48 21.25
N ASP A 482 -1.62 17.88 20.88
CA ASP A 482 -0.97 16.83 21.65
C ASP A 482 -0.50 17.37 23.02
N ARG A 483 0.22 18.51 23.06
CA ARG A 483 0.61 19.17 24.32
C ARG A 483 -0.59 19.46 25.23
N ASN A 484 -1.68 19.98 24.67
CA ASN A 484 -2.92 20.26 25.40
C ASN A 484 -3.55 18.98 25.98
N LYS A 485 -3.58 17.89 25.20
CA LYS A 485 -4.12 16.59 25.64
C LYS A 485 -3.29 15.95 26.76
N TYR A 486 -1.97 16.12 26.73
CA TYR A 486 -1.05 15.53 27.70
C TYR A 486 -0.75 16.43 28.91
N GLY A 487 -1.13 17.71 28.85
CA GLY A 487 -0.87 18.70 29.90
C GLY A 487 0.55 19.29 29.89
N GLY A 488 1.32 19.02 28.83
CA GLY A 488 2.73 19.36 28.67
C GLY A 488 3.35 18.56 27.53
N ASP A 489 4.67 18.62 27.38
CA ASP A 489 5.42 17.82 26.39
C ASP A 489 6.21 16.68 27.06
N HIS A 490 6.85 15.83 26.25
CA HIS A 490 7.58 14.65 26.73
C HIS A 490 8.83 14.96 27.57
N THR A 491 9.26 16.23 27.68
CA THR A 491 10.37 16.64 28.54
C THR A 491 9.92 16.96 29.97
N ASP A 492 8.62 17.17 30.19
CA ASP A 492 8.05 17.31 31.54
C ASP A 492 7.93 15.93 32.20
N ARG A 493 8.55 15.79 33.38
CA ARG A 493 8.53 14.57 34.17
C ARG A 493 7.11 14.08 34.48
N HIS A 494 6.19 14.98 34.79
CA HIS A 494 4.79 14.64 35.07
C HIS A 494 4.09 14.04 33.82
N VAL A 495 4.44 14.52 32.63
CA VAL A 495 3.91 13.99 31.37
C VAL A 495 4.50 12.61 31.07
N GLN A 496 5.81 12.41 31.28
CA GLN A 496 6.45 11.09 31.18
C GLN A 496 5.78 10.08 32.13
N ASP A 497 5.56 10.45 33.38
CA ASP A 497 4.93 9.63 34.40
C ASP A 497 3.51 9.22 33.96
N GLY A 498 2.73 10.18 33.44
CA GLY A 498 1.39 9.93 32.89
C GLY A 498 1.39 9.04 31.65
N ILE A 499 2.35 9.20 30.73
CA ILE A 499 2.51 8.33 29.55
C ILE A 499 2.82 6.89 30.00
N LEU A 500 3.75 6.74 30.94
CA LEU A 500 4.17 5.45 31.48
C LEU A 500 3.00 4.75 32.20
N GLU A 501 2.31 5.43 33.11
CA GLU A 501 1.19 4.86 33.86
C GLU A 501 0.05 4.41 32.94
N ARG A 502 -0.37 5.27 32.01
CA ARG A 502 -1.44 4.93 31.05
C ARG A 502 -1.05 3.76 30.14
N SER A 503 0.22 3.66 29.75
CA SER A 503 0.72 2.56 28.93
C SER A 503 0.73 1.23 29.69
N PHE A 504 1.27 1.21 30.91
CA PHE A 504 1.23 0.02 31.78
C PHE A 504 -0.20 -0.41 32.10
N ARG A 505 -1.08 0.54 32.43
CA ARG A 505 -2.50 0.27 32.71
C ARG A 505 -3.25 -0.26 31.48
N ALA A 506 -2.93 0.23 30.27
CA ALA A 506 -3.52 -0.25 29.03
C ALA A 506 -3.06 -1.66 28.65
N VAL A 507 -1.81 -2.03 28.91
CA VAL A 507 -1.25 -3.36 28.58
C VAL A 507 -1.59 -4.42 29.61
N LEU A 508 -1.47 -4.10 30.91
CA LEU A 508 -1.70 -5.06 32.00
C LEU A 508 -3.19 -5.19 32.39
N GLY A 509 -4.03 -4.20 32.06
CA GLY A 509 -5.48 -4.26 32.28
C GLY A 509 -5.87 -4.51 33.73
N SER A 510 -6.58 -5.61 33.99
CA SER A 510 -6.98 -6.02 35.34
C SER A 510 -5.81 -6.53 36.21
N ALA A 511 -4.68 -6.90 35.61
CA ALA A 511 -3.44 -7.26 36.29
C ALA A 511 -2.50 -6.04 36.47
N TYR A 512 -3.02 -4.82 36.34
CA TYR A 512 -2.23 -3.60 36.50
C TYR A 512 -1.51 -3.56 37.86
N ARG A 513 -0.19 -3.38 37.76
CA ARG A 513 0.67 -2.90 38.83
C ARG A 513 1.44 -1.67 38.32
N PRO A 514 1.90 -0.79 39.22
CA PRO A 514 2.91 0.20 38.86
C PRO A 514 4.15 -0.47 38.21
N PRO A 515 4.87 0.26 37.34
CA PRO A 515 6.18 -0.17 36.88
C PRO A 515 7.13 -0.37 38.06
N LEU A 516 7.98 -1.39 37.99
CA LEU A 516 9.07 -1.57 38.95
C LEU A 516 10.20 -0.56 38.65
N PRO A 517 11.04 -0.15 39.62
CA PRO A 517 12.05 0.88 39.40
C PRO A 517 12.99 0.64 38.20
N LYS A 518 13.34 -0.62 37.91
CA LYS A 518 14.15 -0.99 36.74
C LYS A 518 13.39 -0.92 35.41
N GLU A 519 12.09 -1.20 35.42
CA GLU A 519 11.25 -1.08 34.24
C GLU A 519 10.99 0.40 33.95
N GLU A 520 10.70 1.17 34.99
CA GLU A 520 10.56 2.62 34.94
C GLU A 520 11.81 3.28 34.31
N GLU A 521 13.02 2.89 34.73
CA GLU A 521 14.29 3.36 34.14
C GLU A 521 14.37 3.08 32.62
N VAL A 522 14.12 1.84 32.20
CA VAL A 522 14.18 1.42 30.78
C VAL A 522 13.12 2.14 29.93
N TRP A 523 11.87 2.18 30.39
CA TRP A 523 10.78 2.78 29.62
C TRP A 523 10.83 4.31 29.58
N ARG A 524 11.39 4.96 30.60
CA ARG A 524 11.72 6.39 30.55
C ARG A 524 12.82 6.69 29.53
N ALA A 525 13.89 5.88 29.49
CA ALA A 525 14.93 6.04 28.48
C ALA A 525 14.37 5.91 27.05
N LEU A 526 13.39 5.03 26.82
CA LEU A 526 12.67 4.95 25.54
C LEU A 526 11.81 6.20 25.26
N ILE A 527 11.08 6.72 26.26
CA ILE A 527 10.32 7.98 26.13
C ILE A 527 11.26 9.13 25.75
N ASP A 528 12.41 9.26 26.42
CA ASP A 528 13.43 10.28 26.15
C ASP A 528 14.02 10.12 24.73
N GLN A 529 14.33 8.89 24.30
CA GLN A 529 14.83 8.62 22.95
C GLN A 529 13.81 9.02 21.87
N LEU A 530 12.57 8.56 21.98
CA LEU A 530 11.51 8.87 21.01
C LEU A 530 11.19 10.38 21.01
N GLY A 531 11.31 11.05 22.15
CA GLY A 531 11.25 12.51 22.25
C GLY A 531 12.35 13.21 21.45
N GLN A 532 13.59 12.74 21.55
CA GLN A 532 14.74 13.23 20.76
C GLN A 532 14.59 12.95 19.25
N GLU A 533 13.95 11.85 18.87
CA GLU A 533 13.55 11.55 17.48
C GLU A 533 12.42 12.48 16.97
N GLY A 534 11.85 13.32 17.84
CA GLY A 534 10.85 14.33 17.50
C GLY A 534 9.41 13.83 17.53
N LYS A 535 9.14 12.67 18.17
CA LYS A 535 7.80 12.09 18.29
C LYS A 535 6.86 12.91 19.19
N LEU A 536 5.57 12.83 18.89
CA LEU A 536 4.49 13.36 19.73
C LEU A 536 4.29 12.49 20.98
N CYS A 537 3.74 13.04 22.05
CA CYS A 537 3.42 12.28 23.27
C CYS A 537 2.43 11.14 22.99
N SER A 538 1.49 11.35 22.07
CA SER A 538 0.59 10.29 21.58
C SER A 538 1.28 9.21 20.74
N GLU A 539 2.27 9.55 19.92
CA GLU A 539 3.09 8.55 19.21
C GLU A 539 3.95 7.76 20.19
N ILE A 540 4.60 8.45 21.15
CA ILE A 540 5.39 7.84 22.21
C ILE A 540 4.53 6.87 23.03
N GLU A 541 3.33 7.28 23.46
CA GLU A 541 2.42 6.41 24.21
C GLU A 541 1.97 5.19 23.37
N ALA A 542 1.75 5.35 22.07
CA ALA A 542 1.39 4.25 21.18
C ALA A 542 2.54 3.25 20.98
N MET A 543 3.76 3.74 20.73
CA MET A 543 4.95 2.91 20.57
C MET A 543 5.32 2.18 21.88
N LEU A 544 5.30 2.90 23.01
CA LEU A 544 5.53 2.33 24.33
C LEU A 544 4.55 1.20 24.66
N ARG A 545 3.26 1.37 24.32
CA ARG A 545 2.25 0.30 24.48
C ARG A 545 2.55 -0.92 23.62
N ALA A 546 3.02 -0.74 22.38
CA ALA A 546 3.37 -1.85 21.50
C ALA A 546 4.57 -2.65 22.04
N ASP A 547 5.64 -1.97 22.46
CA ASP A 547 6.83 -2.62 23.01
C ASP A 547 6.55 -3.29 24.37
N LEU A 548 5.70 -2.67 25.21
CA LEU A 548 5.17 -3.30 26.43
C LEU A 548 4.36 -4.56 26.10
N GLN A 549 3.48 -4.54 25.11
CA GLN A 549 2.73 -5.74 24.69
C GLN A 549 3.68 -6.86 24.26
N VAL A 550 4.67 -6.57 23.41
CA VAL A 550 5.68 -7.56 23.00
C VAL A 550 6.47 -8.10 24.21
N SER A 551 6.78 -7.25 25.18
CA SER A 551 7.53 -7.65 26.39
C SER A 551 6.72 -8.53 27.35
N TYR A 552 5.40 -8.31 27.46
CA TYR A 552 4.53 -9.00 28.42
C TYR A 552 3.70 -10.16 27.85
N TYR A 553 3.49 -10.24 26.52
CA TYR A 553 2.81 -11.37 25.87
C TYR A 553 3.77 -12.49 25.39
N ASN A 554 5.09 -12.29 25.51
CA ASN A 554 6.11 -13.33 25.29
C ASN A 554 6.56 -13.99 26.62
N LEU A 555 5.73 -13.88 27.66
CA LEU A 555 5.85 -14.53 28.98
C LEU A 555 4.62 -15.44 29.20
#